data_AF-A0A842RQF5-F1
#
_entry.id   AF-A0A842RQF5-F1
#
_cell.length_a   1.000
_cell.length_b   1.000
_cell.length_c   1.000
_cell.angle_alpha   90.00
_cell.angle_beta   90.00
_cell.angle_gamma   90.00
#
_symmetry.space_group_name_H-M   'P 1'
#
loop_
_entity.id
_entity.type
_entity.pdbx_description
1 polymer ?
#
loop_
_entity_poly.entity_id
_entity_poly.type
_entity_poly.pdbx_seq_one_letter_code
_entity_poly.pdbx_strand_id
1 'polypeptide(L)'
;MVDFLILLEEIVSYNKKMIDSGLTPPKIYELCCCIREAFCLSYAIRKENNLYLYSSNNQLLVKFNGYKLKYLGSDERSQALLLFKAINKIKNITNSQISNWLISTPGILVKKIDSRIDSLIASLSLDIDDYRIVIDSNKLNQTDKSVLLEDYEFRLTDKNSLFIISTFNISKHNTAYHSSLKNNLNNLLILTSNNITKPQDQILYINYKLDSLKNDFKKL
;
A
#
# COMPACT_ATOMS: atom_id res chain seq x y z
N MET A 1 -7.22 -12.46 3.41
CA MET A 1 -6.01 -11.98 2.70
C MET A 1 -5.93 -10.47 2.92
N VAL A 2 -4.88 -9.97 3.59
CA VAL A 2 -4.82 -8.56 3.99
C VAL A 2 -4.23 -7.73 2.85
N ASP A 3 -4.99 -6.78 2.33
CA ASP A 3 -4.51 -5.89 1.28
C ASP A 3 -4.16 -4.52 1.86
N PHE A 4 -2.98 -4.00 1.49
CA PHE A 4 -2.56 -2.64 1.80
C PHE A 4 -2.41 -1.84 0.51
N LEU A 5 -2.94 -0.62 0.46
CA LEU A 5 -2.72 0.33 -0.62
C LEU A 5 -2.06 1.58 -0.08
N ILE A 6 -0.87 1.90 -0.57
CA ILE A 6 -0.18 3.16 -0.28
C ILE A 6 -0.45 4.14 -1.41
N LEU A 7 -1.10 5.25 -1.07
CA LEU A 7 -1.32 6.38 -1.98
C LEU A 7 -0.11 7.32 -1.91
N LEU A 8 0.51 7.53 -3.06
CA LEU A 8 1.67 8.39 -3.26
C LEU A 8 1.31 9.50 -4.26
N GLU A 9 1.80 10.71 -4.02
CA GLU A 9 1.75 11.75 -5.05
C GLU A 9 2.65 11.34 -6.22
N GLU A 10 3.91 11.03 -5.89
CA GLU A 10 4.96 10.65 -6.82
C GLU A 10 5.89 9.59 -6.23
N ILE A 11 6.47 8.80 -7.10
CA ILE A 11 7.63 7.95 -6.85
C ILE A 11 8.85 8.67 -7.43
N VAL A 12 9.71 9.15 -6.53
CA VAL A 12 10.94 9.87 -6.89
C VAL A 12 11.82 9.02 -7.81
N SER A 13 12.41 9.62 -8.83
CA SER A 13 13.35 8.93 -9.70
C SER A 13 14.65 8.59 -8.99
N TYR A 14 15.11 7.35 -9.15
CA TYR A 14 16.41 6.89 -8.67
C TYR A 14 16.97 5.85 -9.63
N ASN A 15 18.25 5.51 -9.49
CA ASN A 15 18.92 4.54 -10.33
C ASN A 15 19.72 3.52 -9.52
N LYS A 16 20.14 2.44 -10.19
CA LYS A 16 20.91 1.38 -9.55
C LYS A 16 22.20 1.88 -8.87
N LYS A 17 22.91 2.84 -9.49
CA LYS A 17 24.14 3.42 -8.92
C LYS A 17 23.88 4.08 -7.57
N MET A 18 22.77 4.82 -7.44
CA MET A 18 22.37 5.46 -6.17
C MET A 18 22.08 4.43 -5.09
N ILE A 19 21.40 3.33 -5.44
CA ILE A 19 21.17 2.20 -4.51
C ILE A 19 22.51 1.58 -4.10
N ASP A 20 23.39 1.36 -5.08
CA ASP A 20 24.68 0.73 -4.87
C ASP A 20 25.60 1.56 -3.96
N SER A 21 25.49 2.89 -4.02
CA SER A 21 26.28 3.84 -3.24
C SER A 21 25.61 4.30 -1.93
N GLY A 22 24.44 3.75 -1.56
CA GLY A 22 23.70 4.16 -0.36
C GLY A 22 23.08 5.57 -0.43
N LEU A 23 22.97 6.13 -1.64
CA LEU A 23 22.41 7.47 -1.90
C LEU A 23 20.95 7.42 -2.39
N THR A 24 20.20 6.37 -2.02
CA THR A 24 18.79 6.26 -2.39
C THR A 24 17.98 7.39 -1.75
N PRO A 25 17.00 8.01 -2.45
CA PRO A 25 16.22 9.10 -1.88
C PRO A 25 15.45 8.67 -0.61
N PRO A 26 15.32 9.53 0.42
CA PRO A 26 14.60 9.19 1.66
C PRO A 26 13.18 8.67 1.45
N LYS A 27 12.41 9.27 0.52
CA LYS A 27 11.05 8.80 0.16
C LYS A 27 11.05 7.35 -0.34
N ILE A 28 12.11 6.89 -0.99
CA ILE A 28 12.22 5.49 -1.45
C ILE A 28 12.57 4.57 -0.27
N TYR A 29 13.38 5.02 0.69
CA TYR A 29 13.60 4.27 1.93
C TYR A 29 12.31 4.12 2.75
N GLU A 30 11.47 5.14 2.81
CA GLU A 30 10.14 5.04 3.43
C GLU A 30 9.26 3.97 2.77
N LEU A 31 9.27 3.89 1.43
CA LEU A 31 8.59 2.82 0.71
C LEU A 31 9.18 1.43 1.01
N CYS A 32 10.51 1.34 1.14
CA CYS A 32 11.16 0.09 1.55
C CYS A 32 10.72 -0.31 2.95
N CYS A 33 10.68 0.61 3.91
CA CYS A 33 10.12 0.36 5.25
C CYS A 33 8.67 -0.15 5.15
N CYS A 34 7.83 0.44 4.32
CA CYS A 34 6.45 -0.04 4.14
C CYS A 34 6.39 -1.47 3.56
N ILE A 35 7.23 -1.77 2.56
CA ILE A 35 7.35 -3.12 2.00
C ILE A 35 7.80 -4.10 3.09
N ARG A 36 8.79 -3.72 3.90
CA ARG A 36 9.28 -4.52 5.03
C ARG A 36 8.16 -4.81 6.02
N GLU A 37 7.46 -3.80 6.52
CA GLU A 37 6.39 -3.98 7.52
C GLU A 37 5.16 -4.72 6.96
N ALA A 38 4.94 -4.66 5.64
CA ALA A 38 3.87 -5.40 4.98
C ALA A 38 4.16 -6.91 4.88
N PHE A 39 5.43 -7.32 4.75
CA PHE A 39 5.77 -8.70 4.41
C PHE A 39 6.71 -9.39 5.40
N CYS A 40 7.73 -8.72 5.93
CA CYS A 40 8.82 -9.39 6.64
C CYS A 40 8.41 -9.74 8.08
N LEU A 41 8.69 -10.99 8.47
CA LEU A 41 8.69 -11.48 9.84
C LEU A 41 10.11 -11.93 10.20
N SER A 42 10.38 -12.21 11.47
CA SER A 42 11.71 -12.66 11.91
C SER A 42 12.23 -13.89 11.16
N TYR A 43 11.35 -14.83 10.79
CA TYR A 43 11.73 -16.11 10.15
C TYR A 43 10.94 -16.45 8.89
N ALA A 44 10.11 -15.52 8.39
CA ALA A 44 9.19 -15.81 7.29
C ALA A 44 8.75 -14.53 6.58
N ILE A 45 7.89 -14.69 5.58
CA ILE A 45 7.12 -13.59 5.00
C ILE A 45 5.62 -13.83 5.19
N ARG A 46 4.84 -12.75 5.31
CA ARG A 46 3.38 -12.76 5.33
C ARG A 46 2.84 -13.06 3.94
N LYS A 47 2.66 -14.35 3.63
CA LYS A 47 2.14 -14.81 2.33
C LYS A 47 0.70 -14.38 2.05
N GLU A 48 -0.06 -14.09 3.10
CA GLU A 48 -1.47 -13.67 3.02
C GLU A 48 -1.64 -12.16 2.85
N ASN A 49 -0.53 -11.40 2.81
CA ASN A 49 -0.58 -9.97 2.58
C ASN A 49 -0.37 -9.65 1.10
N ASN A 50 -0.99 -8.58 0.60
CA ASN A 50 -0.55 -7.91 -0.61
C ASN A 50 -0.33 -6.43 -0.31
N LEU A 51 0.57 -5.82 -1.08
CA LEU A 51 0.86 -4.39 -1.01
C LEU A 51 0.75 -3.78 -2.40
N TYR A 52 -0.01 -2.70 -2.50
CA TYR A 52 -0.17 -1.89 -3.68
C TYR A 52 0.49 -0.53 -3.44
N LEU A 53 1.31 -0.08 -4.37
CA LEU A 53 1.86 1.28 -4.40
C LEU A 53 1.25 1.99 -5.60
N TYR A 54 0.46 3.03 -5.35
CA TYR A 54 -0.16 3.83 -6.40
C TYR A 54 0.43 5.23 -6.42
N SER A 55 0.84 5.68 -7.60
CA SER A 55 1.19 7.08 -7.84
C SER A 55 0.40 7.64 -9.01
N SER A 56 -0.36 8.71 -8.74
CA SER A 56 -1.12 9.44 -9.76
C SER A 56 -0.21 10.16 -10.74
N ASN A 57 0.86 10.81 -10.26
CA ASN A 57 1.76 11.59 -11.11
C ASN A 57 2.57 10.68 -12.05
N ASN A 58 2.96 9.49 -11.56
CA ASN A 58 3.66 8.52 -12.39
C ASN A 58 2.72 7.64 -13.21
N GLN A 59 1.39 7.74 -13.02
CA GLN A 59 0.39 6.89 -13.70
C GLN A 59 0.72 5.40 -13.55
N LEU A 60 1.06 5.02 -12.31
CA LEU A 60 1.76 3.78 -11.99
C LEU A 60 1.10 3.09 -10.81
N LEU A 61 0.79 1.81 -10.98
CA LEU A 61 0.40 0.90 -9.91
C LEU A 61 1.39 -0.28 -9.84
N VAL A 62 1.96 -0.51 -8.67
CA VAL A 62 2.84 -1.65 -8.37
C VAL A 62 2.15 -2.55 -7.35
N LYS A 63 2.04 -3.85 -7.63
CA LYS A 63 1.50 -4.86 -6.73
C LYS A 63 2.58 -5.84 -6.30
N PHE A 64 2.75 -6.00 -5.00
CA PHE A 64 3.49 -7.07 -4.36
C PHE A 64 2.49 -8.11 -3.85
N ASN A 65 2.52 -9.32 -4.42
CA ASN A 65 1.68 -10.44 -4.04
C ASN A 65 2.45 -11.36 -3.09
N GLY A 66 2.08 -11.38 -1.80
CA GLY A 66 2.82 -12.10 -0.77
C GLY A 66 2.94 -13.60 -1.03
N TYR A 67 1.94 -14.23 -1.63
CA TYR A 67 1.95 -15.66 -1.93
C TYR A 67 2.99 -16.03 -3.00
N LYS A 68 3.20 -15.15 -3.98
CA LYS A 68 4.10 -15.37 -5.13
C LYS A 68 5.46 -14.69 -4.96
N LEU A 69 5.64 -13.86 -3.93
CA LEU A 69 6.83 -13.04 -3.74
C LEU A 69 8.06 -13.91 -3.48
N LYS A 70 9.14 -13.64 -4.21
CA LYS A 70 10.45 -14.27 -3.99
C LYS A 70 11.55 -13.22 -3.97
N TYR A 71 12.68 -13.56 -3.35
CA TYR A 71 13.89 -12.73 -3.29
C TYR A 71 13.72 -11.39 -2.55
N LEU A 72 12.62 -11.22 -1.79
CA LEU A 72 12.47 -10.08 -0.89
C LEU A 72 13.36 -10.30 0.34
N GLY A 73 14.46 -9.55 0.43
CA GLY A 73 15.24 -9.44 1.66
C GLY A 73 14.61 -8.42 2.62
N SER A 74 14.99 -8.50 3.90
CA SER A 74 14.57 -7.52 4.91
C SER A 74 15.37 -6.22 4.83
N ASP A 75 16.48 -6.21 4.10
CA ASP A 75 17.34 -5.04 3.91
C ASP A 75 16.78 -4.07 2.86
N GLU A 76 17.02 -2.78 3.08
CA GLU A 76 16.49 -1.70 2.22
C GLU A 76 17.06 -1.75 0.80
N ARG A 77 18.30 -2.22 0.63
CA ARG A 77 18.96 -2.31 -0.67
C ARG A 77 18.26 -3.33 -1.57
N SER A 78 17.97 -4.54 -1.09
CA SER A 78 17.29 -5.57 -1.88
C SER A 78 15.87 -5.14 -2.27
N GLN A 79 15.15 -4.49 -1.34
CA GLN A 79 13.81 -3.96 -1.57
C GLN A 79 13.82 -2.84 -2.62
N ALA A 80 14.75 -1.88 -2.50
CA ALA A 80 14.94 -0.80 -3.47
C ALA A 80 15.27 -1.33 -4.87
N LEU A 81 16.10 -2.38 -4.97
CA LEU A 81 16.40 -3.02 -6.26
C LEU A 81 15.18 -3.67 -6.91
N LEU A 82 14.33 -4.34 -6.13
CA LEU A 82 13.09 -4.95 -6.63
C LEU A 82 12.10 -3.87 -7.09
N LEU A 83 11.92 -2.82 -6.30
CA LEU A 83 11.08 -1.69 -6.65
C LEU A 83 11.60 -0.96 -7.90
N PHE A 84 12.92 -0.77 -8.03
CA PHE A 84 13.54 -0.17 -9.20
C PHE A 84 13.27 -0.97 -10.48
N LYS A 85 13.39 -2.31 -10.41
CA LYS A 85 13.05 -3.21 -11.52
C LYS A 85 11.56 -3.10 -11.89
N ALA A 86 10.69 -2.96 -10.90
CA ALA A 86 9.25 -2.78 -11.12
C ALA A 86 8.97 -1.47 -11.87
N ILE A 87 9.46 -0.34 -11.37
CA ILE A 87 9.23 0.99 -11.96
C ILE A 87 9.79 1.06 -13.38
N ASN A 88 11.01 0.56 -13.62
CA ASN A 88 11.60 0.60 -14.96
C ASN A 88 10.93 -0.33 -15.96
N LYS A 89 10.26 -1.39 -15.51
CA LYS A 89 9.49 -2.27 -16.40
C LYS A 89 8.41 -1.47 -17.13
N ILE A 90 7.82 -0.46 -16.49
CA ILE A 90 6.78 0.39 -17.09
C ILE A 90 7.31 1.40 -18.10
N LYS A 91 8.55 1.87 -17.96
CA LYS A 91 9.14 2.82 -18.92
C LYS A 91 9.27 2.24 -20.33
N ASN A 92 9.34 0.91 -20.44
CA ASN A 92 9.52 0.19 -21.69
C ASN A 92 8.20 -0.36 -22.27
N ILE A 93 7.05 0.05 -21.72
CA ILE A 93 5.74 -0.43 -22.16
C ILE A 93 5.29 0.30 -23.43
N THR A 94 4.89 -0.47 -24.44
CA THR A 94 4.22 0.03 -25.64
C THR A 94 2.72 0.27 -25.38
N ASN A 95 2.08 1.14 -26.17
CA ASN A 95 0.67 1.51 -25.98
C ASN A 95 -0.30 0.30 -25.96
N SER A 96 0.05 -0.81 -26.59
CA SER A 96 -0.73 -2.06 -26.62
C SER A 96 -0.82 -2.80 -25.28
N GLN A 97 -0.01 -2.46 -24.28
CA GLN A 97 0.09 -3.14 -22.98
C GLN A 97 -0.47 -2.30 -21.82
N ILE A 98 -1.07 -1.13 -22.11
CA ILE A 98 -1.46 -0.12 -21.12
C ILE A 98 -2.49 -0.64 -20.09
N SER A 99 -3.27 -1.69 -20.39
CA SER A 99 -4.36 -2.16 -19.52
C SER A 99 -4.03 -3.40 -18.66
N ASN A 100 -2.94 -4.10 -18.94
CA ASN A 100 -2.66 -5.41 -18.34
C ASN A 100 -1.58 -5.34 -17.24
N TRP A 101 -1.72 -6.20 -16.24
CA TRP A 101 -0.66 -6.43 -15.25
C TRP A 101 0.55 -7.09 -15.92
N LEU A 102 1.72 -6.48 -15.79
CA LEU A 102 2.99 -7.04 -16.24
C LEU A 102 3.81 -7.54 -15.06
N ILE A 103 4.37 -8.73 -15.19
CA ILE A 103 5.26 -9.29 -14.17
C ILE A 103 6.64 -8.63 -14.30
N SER A 104 7.11 -7.98 -13.24
CA SER A 104 8.49 -7.47 -13.14
C SER A 104 9.43 -8.54 -12.61
N THR A 105 9.08 -9.14 -11.47
CA THR A 105 9.79 -10.24 -10.81
C THR A 105 8.75 -11.16 -10.12
N PRO A 106 9.12 -12.36 -9.62
CA PRO A 106 8.14 -13.24 -8.99
C PRO A 106 7.38 -12.56 -7.85
N GLY A 107 6.06 -12.45 -8.01
CA GLY A 107 5.17 -11.78 -7.06
C GLY A 107 5.14 -10.26 -7.15
N ILE A 108 5.92 -9.61 -8.03
CA ILE A 108 5.84 -8.17 -8.25
C ILE A 108 5.29 -7.89 -9.64
N LEU A 109 4.11 -7.29 -9.67
CA LEU A 109 3.41 -6.90 -10.88
C LEU A 109 3.33 -5.38 -10.98
N VAL A 110 3.25 -4.88 -12.20
CA VAL A 110 3.13 -3.47 -12.47
C VAL A 110 2.08 -3.22 -13.53
N LYS A 111 1.35 -2.13 -13.42
CA LYS A 111 0.33 -1.71 -14.36
C LYS A 111 0.42 -0.20 -14.57
N LYS A 112 0.39 0.25 -15.83
CA LYS A 112 0.18 1.65 -16.14
C LYS A 112 -1.30 1.95 -15.95
N ILE A 113 -1.62 3.06 -15.32
CA ILE A 113 -2.98 3.38 -14.94
C ILE A 113 -3.20 4.87 -15.12
N ASP A 114 -4.39 5.27 -15.58
CA ASP A 114 -4.70 6.69 -15.62
C ASP A 114 -4.84 7.27 -14.21
N SER A 115 -4.80 8.60 -14.10
CA SER A 115 -4.77 9.29 -12.81
C SER A 115 -6.13 9.33 -12.09
N ARG A 116 -7.20 8.82 -12.70
CA ARG A 116 -8.55 8.82 -12.11
C ARG A 116 -8.65 7.71 -11.09
N ILE A 117 -9.37 7.99 -10.01
CA ILE A 117 -9.58 7.01 -8.94
C ILE A 117 -10.42 5.82 -9.42
N ASP A 118 -11.38 6.02 -10.32
CA ASP A 118 -12.24 4.94 -10.82
C ASP A 118 -11.39 3.86 -11.50
N SER A 119 -10.35 4.27 -12.21
CA SER A 119 -9.40 3.36 -12.83
C SER A 119 -8.58 2.61 -11.79
N LEU A 120 -8.14 3.29 -10.71
CA LEU A 120 -7.49 2.64 -9.57
C LEU A 120 -8.40 1.60 -8.94
N ILE A 121 -9.63 1.96 -8.59
CA ILE A 121 -10.59 1.06 -7.94
C ILE A 121 -10.89 -0.14 -8.85
N ALA A 122 -11.13 0.08 -10.14
CA ALA A 122 -11.34 -0.99 -11.12
C ALA A 122 -10.12 -1.91 -11.31
N SER A 123 -8.91 -1.45 -10.93
CA SER A 123 -7.68 -2.24 -11.00
C SER A 123 -7.35 -3.02 -9.72
N LEU A 124 -7.94 -2.61 -8.59
CA LEU A 124 -7.92 -3.34 -7.33
C LEU A 124 -8.89 -4.54 -7.45
N SER A 125 -8.63 -5.63 -6.73
CA SER A 125 -9.38 -6.89 -6.88
C SER A 125 -10.89 -6.68 -6.71
N LEU A 126 -11.69 -7.38 -7.54
CA LEU A 126 -13.16 -7.33 -7.55
C LEU A 126 -13.83 -7.92 -6.29
N ASP A 127 -13.07 -8.61 -5.43
CA ASP A 127 -13.60 -9.32 -4.26
C ASP A 127 -13.37 -8.56 -2.93
N ILE A 128 -13.08 -7.26 -2.99
CA ILE A 128 -12.90 -6.41 -1.80
C ILE A 128 -14.23 -5.73 -1.49
N ASP A 129 -14.93 -6.23 -0.49
CA ASP A 129 -16.23 -5.69 -0.02
C ASP A 129 -16.07 -4.68 1.13
N ASP A 130 -14.89 -4.64 1.76
CA ASP A 130 -14.60 -3.81 2.93
C ASP A 130 -13.36 -2.93 2.71
N TYR A 131 -13.55 -1.62 2.82
CA TYR A 131 -12.49 -0.63 2.67
C TYR A 131 -12.25 0.10 3.98
N ARG A 132 -10.99 0.17 4.41
CA ARG A 132 -10.55 0.89 5.59
C ARG A 132 -9.52 1.93 5.17
N ILE A 133 -9.87 3.20 5.23
CA ILE A 133 -8.89 4.27 5.01
C ILE A 133 -8.23 4.58 6.36
N VAL A 134 -6.90 4.55 6.39
CA VAL A 134 -6.09 4.89 7.57
C VAL A 134 -5.37 6.20 7.27
N ILE A 135 -5.72 7.23 8.03
CA ILE A 135 -5.22 8.59 7.84
C ILE A 135 -4.61 9.08 9.17
N ASP A 136 -3.49 9.78 9.11
CA ASP A 136 -3.03 10.61 10.22
C ASP A 136 -4.12 11.63 10.59
N SER A 137 -4.52 11.71 11.86
CA SER A 137 -5.62 12.59 12.30
C SER A 137 -5.42 14.06 11.90
N ASN A 138 -4.17 14.52 11.82
CA ASN A 138 -3.82 15.88 11.38
C ASN A 138 -4.11 16.13 9.90
N LYS A 139 -4.37 15.07 9.14
CA LYS A 139 -4.70 15.09 7.72
C LYS A 139 -6.20 14.82 7.46
N LEU A 140 -7.00 14.59 8.50
CA LEU A 140 -8.45 14.39 8.37
C LEU A 140 -9.16 15.71 8.07
N ASN A 141 -10.21 15.66 7.24
CA ASN A 141 -11.16 16.76 7.15
C ASN A 141 -12.04 16.82 8.39
N GLN A 142 -12.33 18.03 8.89
CA GLN A 142 -13.16 18.25 10.08
C GLN A 142 -14.58 17.65 9.98
N THR A 143 -15.09 17.42 8.77
CA THR A 143 -16.43 16.90 8.51
C THR A 143 -16.52 15.37 8.49
N ASP A 144 -15.39 14.68 8.49
CA ASP A 144 -15.35 13.24 8.31
C ASP A 144 -15.51 12.52 9.65
N LYS A 145 -16.49 11.63 9.76
CA LYS A 145 -16.59 10.72 10.90
C LYS A 145 -15.43 9.74 10.83
N SER A 146 -14.61 9.70 11.88
CA SER A 146 -13.52 8.74 12.02
C SER A 146 -13.60 7.98 13.34
N VAL A 147 -12.91 6.85 13.39
CA VAL A 147 -12.66 6.07 14.61
C VAL A 147 -11.17 6.10 14.87
N LEU A 148 -10.74 6.21 16.13
CA LEU A 148 -9.31 6.11 16.43
C LEU A 148 -8.83 4.68 16.11
N LEU A 149 -7.71 4.58 15.39
CA LEU A 149 -7.10 3.31 15.00
C LEU A 149 -6.74 2.48 16.24
N GLU A 150 -6.37 3.17 17.32
CA GLU A 150 -6.06 2.60 18.62
C GLU A 150 -7.28 1.95 19.28
N ASP A 151 -8.45 2.56 19.12
CA ASP A 151 -9.72 2.15 19.71
C ASP A 151 -10.53 1.23 18.79
N TYR A 152 -10.09 1.05 17.55
CA TYR A 152 -10.78 0.21 16.59
C TYR A 152 -10.71 -1.28 16.98
N GLU A 153 -11.88 -1.89 17.18
CA GLU A 153 -12.02 -3.31 17.41
C GLU A 153 -11.88 -4.10 16.12
N PHE A 154 -10.65 -4.51 15.80
CA PHE A 154 -10.38 -5.38 14.66
C PHE A 154 -11.12 -6.72 14.79
N ARG A 155 -11.66 -7.20 13.66
CA ARG A 155 -12.37 -8.47 13.54
C ARG A 155 -11.64 -9.40 12.57
N LEU A 156 -11.96 -10.69 12.62
CA LEU A 156 -11.41 -11.65 11.66
C LEU A 156 -11.77 -11.33 10.20
N THR A 157 -12.96 -10.75 9.98
CA THR A 157 -13.41 -10.29 8.66
C THR A 157 -12.53 -9.19 8.09
N ASP A 158 -11.89 -8.37 8.94
CA ASP A 158 -10.99 -7.30 8.48
C ASP A 158 -9.72 -7.85 7.80
N LYS A 159 -9.48 -9.17 7.90
CA LYS A 159 -8.44 -9.82 7.09
C LYS A 159 -8.75 -9.87 5.62
N ASN A 160 -9.95 -9.52 5.17
CA ASN A 160 -10.30 -9.41 3.75
C ASN A 160 -10.53 -7.95 3.33
N SER A 161 -10.16 -7.01 4.19
CA SER A 161 -10.27 -5.58 3.92
C SER A 161 -9.06 -5.05 3.17
N LEU A 162 -9.29 -3.97 2.41
CA LEU A 162 -8.23 -3.12 1.89
C LEU A 162 -7.96 -1.96 2.85
N PHE A 163 -6.74 -1.93 3.40
CA PHE A 163 -6.23 -0.82 4.20
C PHE A 163 -5.53 0.21 3.30
N ILE A 164 -6.18 1.36 3.11
CA ILE A 164 -5.67 2.46 2.29
C ILE A 164 -4.92 3.44 3.18
N ILE A 165 -3.62 3.59 2.95
CA ILE A 165 -2.71 4.45 3.71
C ILE A 165 -2.23 5.57 2.79
N SER A 166 -2.42 6.82 3.20
CA SER A 166 -1.99 7.97 2.40
C SER A 166 -0.74 8.64 2.97
N THR A 167 0.27 8.86 2.12
CA THR A 167 1.45 9.62 2.53
C THR A 167 1.20 11.12 2.54
N PHE A 168 0.21 11.58 1.78
CA PHE A 168 -0.20 12.98 1.65
C PHE A 168 -1.59 13.24 2.24
N ASN A 169 -1.95 14.51 2.37
CA ASN A 169 -3.30 14.88 2.78
C ASN A 169 -4.24 14.77 1.55
N ILE A 170 -5.05 13.71 1.51
CA ILE A 170 -5.94 13.40 0.38
C ILE A 170 -6.90 14.56 0.08
N SER A 171 -7.44 15.19 1.12
CA SER A 171 -8.47 16.22 0.97
C SER A 171 -7.92 17.54 0.45
N LYS A 172 -6.71 17.91 0.85
CA LYS A 172 -6.01 19.09 0.35
C LYS A 172 -5.48 18.90 -1.07
N HIS A 173 -5.10 17.68 -1.42
CA HIS A 173 -4.47 17.41 -2.71
C HIS A 173 -5.48 17.43 -3.86
N ASN A 174 -6.64 16.81 -3.69
CA ASN A 174 -7.68 16.83 -4.70
C ASN A 174 -9.06 16.49 -4.08
N THR A 175 -9.89 17.52 -3.90
CA THR A 175 -11.23 17.37 -3.31
C THR A 175 -12.11 16.40 -4.11
N ALA A 176 -11.99 16.40 -5.44
CA ALA A 176 -12.68 15.45 -6.31
C ALA A 176 -12.17 14.01 -6.13
N TYR A 177 -10.88 13.83 -5.82
CA TYR A 177 -10.30 12.52 -5.53
C TYR A 177 -10.84 11.96 -4.20
N HIS A 178 -10.93 12.81 -3.17
CA HIS A 178 -11.49 12.44 -1.88
C HIS A 178 -12.99 12.07 -1.97
N SER A 179 -13.79 12.89 -2.66
CA SER A 179 -15.22 12.58 -2.86
C SER A 179 -15.42 11.32 -3.68
N SER A 180 -14.62 11.12 -4.73
CA SER A 180 -14.73 9.94 -5.59
C SER A 180 -14.27 8.65 -4.87
N LEU A 181 -13.28 8.71 -3.98
CA LEU A 181 -12.97 7.59 -3.08
C LEU A 181 -14.18 7.22 -2.21
N LYS A 182 -14.82 8.22 -1.58
CA LYS A 182 -15.99 7.99 -0.73
C LYS A 182 -17.20 7.43 -1.49
N ASN A 183 -17.40 7.89 -2.73
CA ASN A 183 -18.56 7.51 -3.53
C ASN A 183 -18.41 6.14 -4.19
N ASN A 184 -17.17 5.72 -4.51
CA ASN A 184 -16.93 4.45 -5.20
C ASN A 184 -16.60 3.29 -4.26
N LEU A 185 -16.22 3.58 -3.00
CA LEU A 185 -15.88 2.54 -2.03
C LEU A 185 -17.05 2.27 -1.09
N ASN A 186 -17.63 1.08 -1.21
CA ASN A 186 -18.66 0.61 -0.29
C ASN A 186 -18.07 0.41 1.11
N ASN A 187 -18.89 0.58 2.17
CA ASN A 187 -18.50 0.28 3.56
C ASN A 187 -17.19 0.94 4.02
N LEU A 188 -16.91 2.14 3.52
CA LEU A 188 -15.69 2.88 3.83
C LEU A 188 -15.69 3.33 5.30
N LEU A 189 -14.74 2.81 6.07
CA LEU A 189 -14.47 3.29 7.43
C LEU A 189 -13.16 4.08 7.44
N ILE A 190 -13.21 5.26 8.07
CA ILE A 190 -12.02 6.10 8.26
C ILE A 190 -11.46 5.86 9.66
N LEU A 191 -10.22 5.38 9.70
CA LEU A 191 -9.43 5.17 10.90
C LEU A 191 -8.40 6.29 11.00
N THR A 192 -8.34 6.95 12.17
CA THR A 192 -7.37 8.01 12.44
C THR A 192 -6.44 7.66 13.57
N SER A 193 -5.18 8.06 13.49
CA SER A 193 -4.24 7.90 14.62
C SER A 193 -3.54 9.23 14.92
N ASN A 194 -3.38 9.52 16.21
CA ASN A 194 -2.60 10.66 16.69
C ASN A 194 -1.12 10.29 16.91
N ASN A 195 -0.86 9.01 17.21
CA ASN A 195 0.45 8.54 17.68
C ASN A 195 1.22 7.78 16.58
N ILE A 196 0.50 7.21 15.61
CA ILE A 196 1.01 6.37 14.54
C ILE A 196 0.82 7.09 13.21
N THR A 197 1.71 8.05 12.95
CA THR A 197 1.60 8.97 11.81
C THR A 197 2.35 8.48 10.57
N LYS A 198 3.39 7.66 10.74
CA LYS A 198 4.17 7.16 9.61
C LYS A 198 3.48 5.96 8.95
N PRO A 199 3.44 5.90 7.60
CA PRO A 199 2.79 4.80 6.87
C PRO A 199 3.25 3.40 7.28
N GLN A 200 4.56 3.20 7.46
CA GLN A 200 5.10 1.90 7.85
C GLN A 200 4.66 1.48 9.26
N ASP A 201 4.54 2.43 10.18
CA ASP A 201 4.13 2.16 11.56
C ASP A 201 2.63 1.81 11.61
N GLN A 202 1.82 2.41 10.72
CA GLN A 202 0.41 2.07 10.54
C GLN A 202 0.26 0.63 10.02
N ILE A 203 1.04 0.24 9.00
CA ILE A 203 1.06 -1.13 8.47
C ILE A 203 1.44 -2.12 9.58
N LEU A 204 2.52 -1.82 10.32
CA LEU A 204 2.98 -2.65 11.42
C LEU A 204 1.89 -2.83 12.49
N TYR A 205 1.25 -1.74 12.90
CA TYR A 205 0.19 -1.77 13.90
C TYR A 205 -1.03 -2.60 13.46
N ILE A 206 -1.48 -2.42 12.22
CA ILE A 206 -2.60 -3.19 11.65
C ILE A 206 -2.25 -4.68 11.63
N ASN A 207 -1.06 -5.03 11.12
CA ASN A 207 -0.59 -6.42 11.12
C ASN A 207 -0.52 -7.01 12.54
N TYR A 208 -0.01 -6.24 13.50
CA TYR A 208 0.04 -6.66 14.92
C TYR A 208 -1.35 -6.97 15.48
N LYS A 209 -2.34 -6.11 15.24
CA LYS A 209 -3.73 -6.33 15.68
C LYS A 209 -4.34 -7.57 15.03
N LEU A 210 -4.20 -7.72 13.70
CA LEU A 210 -4.74 -8.85 12.96
C LEU A 210 -4.11 -10.20 13.33
N ASP A 211 -2.82 -10.20 13.68
CA ASP A 211 -2.12 -11.38 14.19
C ASP A 211 -2.58 -11.76 15.60
N SER A 212 -2.78 -10.77 16.47
CA SER A 212 -3.26 -11.00 17.84
C SER A 212 -4.59 -11.76 17.83
N LEU A 213 -5.50 -11.41 16.92
CA LEU A 213 -6.76 -12.12 16.71
C LEU A 213 -6.58 -13.60 16.33
N LYS A 214 -5.50 -13.97 15.61
CA LYS A 214 -5.23 -15.39 15.27
C LYS A 214 -4.81 -16.18 16.50
N ASN A 215 -4.06 -15.56 17.40
CA ASN A 215 -3.51 -16.24 18.57
C ASN A 215 -4.58 -16.50 19.63
N ASP A 216 -5.55 -15.59 19.78
CA ASP A 216 -6.66 -15.80 20.70
C ASP A 216 -7.59 -16.93 20.24
N PHE A 217 -7.78 -17.08 18.93
CA PHE A 217 -8.56 -18.19 18.35
C PHE A 217 -7.90 -19.57 18.47
N LYS A 218 -6.57 -19.63 18.63
CA LYS A 218 -5.84 -20.91 18.83
C LYS A 218 -5.81 -21.37 20.29
N LYS A 219 -6.24 -20.52 21.21
CA LYS A 219 -6.27 -20.82 22.66
C LYS A 219 -7.63 -21.29 23.15
N LEU A 220 -8.67 -21.18 22.32
CA LEU A 220 -10.02 -21.74 22.53
C LEU A 220 -10.12 -23.12 21.88
#